data_AF-A0A1D2M613-F1
#
_entry.id   AF-A0A1D2M613-F1
#
_cell.length_a   1.000
_cell.length_b   1.000
_cell.length_c   1.000
_cell.angle_alpha   90.00
_cell.angle_beta   90.00
_cell.angle_gamma   90.00
#
_symmetry.space_group_name_H-M   'P 1'
#
loop_
_entity.id
_entity.type
_entity.pdbx_description
1 polymer ?
#
loop_
_entity_poly.entity_id
_entity_poly.type
_entity_poly.pdbx_seq_one_letter_code
_entity_poly.pdbx_strand_id
1 'polypeptide(L)'
;MACNLFLLINLIIITVSSTEEPAPVEPGQRLIKLSVNEPAKWMSEQELGQLLKEHGPLGFLDLTLKGDDSAPTQNKALYTYPSGPLQSTVVRKLFPYLKKDRMESFVRKMSSFPSRFSRHFTGPGYADDWLIQEIASVLGNRQTKEGHSPMRRVYSPDLHAGVGIPRRKYTAPTIIVTLDGEDPLKKELIILGAHYDSINGPYHPILDDEGAAVTETKVAPGADDNATGCAVLLEVLRLLVQFGIKLKYTLEFHWYAAEEMGNLGSGQIAYDYFREKKLEVYAMLNLDVIGYRSDKHAKTIAYSNDGTNQELTTFLKMLSKEYVEYGMTERPCKAGCFSDHDAWNQSGYPAAFFTEAELTPFIHTEKDTIETVNFEQVNEFAKLAVAFVIELGELSEIPSIPDPEASLASSLSKSAWLWTAMWLLGGASAAGM
;
A
#
# COMPACT_ATOMS: atom_id res chain seq x y z
N MET A 1 -76.62 -35.72 16.91
CA MET A 1 -75.49 -35.31 16.05
C MET A 1 -75.23 -33.84 16.33
N ALA A 2 -74.20 -33.54 17.13
CA ALA A 2 -73.78 -32.17 17.41
C ALA A 2 -72.26 -32.13 17.38
N CYS A 3 -71.74 -31.15 16.66
CA CYS A 3 -70.37 -30.96 16.23
C CYS A 3 -69.47 -30.55 17.41
N ASN A 4 -68.35 -31.25 17.63
CA ASN A 4 -67.29 -30.80 18.53
C ASN A 4 -66.33 -29.89 17.75
N LEU A 5 -66.33 -28.60 18.08
CA LEU A 5 -65.34 -27.63 17.65
C LEU A 5 -64.39 -27.38 18.83
N PHE A 6 -63.21 -28.01 18.84
CA PHE A 6 -62.12 -27.66 19.75
C PHE A 6 -61.14 -26.77 18.99
N LEU A 7 -61.07 -25.49 19.38
CA LEU A 7 -60.08 -24.53 18.92
C LEU A 7 -58.73 -24.87 19.58
N LEU A 8 -57.73 -25.24 18.78
CA LEU A 8 -56.33 -25.30 19.21
C LEU A 8 -55.72 -23.90 19.05
N ILE A 9 -55.46 -23.22 20.17
CA ILE A 9 -54.67 -22.00 20.20
C ILE A 9 -53.20 -22.42 20.24
N ASN A 10 -52.49 -22.30 19.12
CA ASN A 10 -51.03 -22.37 19.09
C ASN A 10 -50.46 -21.05 19.64
N LEU A 11 -49.87 -21.08 20.84
CA LEU A 11 -49.01 -20.00 21.32
C LEU A 11 -47.71 -20.04 20.50
N ILE A 12 -47.56 -19.11 19.56
CA ILE A 12 -46.26 -18.80 18.96
C ILE A 12 -45.54 -17.88 19.94
N ILE A 13 -44.50 -18.40 20.61
CA ILE A 13 -43.55 -17.57 21.34
C ILE A 13 -42.68 -16.88 20.28
N ILE A 14 -43.03 -15.63 19.96
CA ILE A 14 -42.14 -14.75 19.20
C ILE A 14 -41.06 -14.30 20.17
N THR A 15 -39.89 -14.94 20.13
CA THR A 15 -38.67 -14.36 20.69
C THR A 15 -38.32 -13.15 19.83
N VAL A 16 -38.72 -11.97 20.27
CA VAL A 16 -38.18 -10.71 19.77
C VAL A 16 -36.73 -10.68 20.25
N SER A 17 -35.79 -11.05 19.38
CA SER A 17 -34.40 -10.68 19.59
C SER A 17 -34.36 -9.17 19.50
N SER A 18 -34.19 -8.52 20.65
CA SER A 18 -33.84 -7.11 20.69
C SER A 18 -32.49 -7.00 19.99
N THR A 19 -32.49 -6.53 18.75
CA THR A 19 -31.31 -5.85 18.20
C THR A 19 -31.15 -4.61 19.07
N GLU A 20 -30.34 -4.72 20.13
CA GLU A 20 -29.86 -3.53 20.83
C GLU A 20 -29.26 -2.62 19.75
N GLU A 21 -29.86 -1.45 19.55
CA GLU A 21 -29.19 -0.40 18.80
C GLU A 21 -27.84 -0.17 19.49
N PRO A 22 -26.72 -0.10 18.74
CA PRO A 22 -25.43 0.17 19.33
C PRO A 22 -25.53 1.44 20.16
N ALA A 23 -25.01 1.40 21.39
CA ALA A 23 -25.01 2.53 22.29
C ALA A 23 -24.51 3.80 21.57
N PRO A 24 -25.13 4.98 21.82
CA PRO A 24 -24.71 6.20 21.17
C PRO A 24 -23.21 6.43 21.40
N VAL A 25 -22.47 6.58 20.30
CA VAL A 25 -21.02 6.83 20.31
C VAL A 25 -20.79 8.18 21.00
N GLU A 26 -20.05 8.20 22.10
CA GLU A 26 -19.68 9.45 22.76
C GLU A 26 -18.74 10.26 21.84
N PRO A 27 -18.96 11.58 21.68
CA PRO A 27 -18.09 12.42 20.85
C PRO A 27 -16.62 12.28 21.22
N GLY A 28 -15.77 11.92 20.25
CA GLY A 28 -14.32 11.80 20.45
C GLY A 28 -13.80 10.40 20.78
N GLN A 29 -14.67 9.38 20.84
CA GLN A 29 -14.23 7.98 20.92
C GLN A 29 -13.85 7.40 19.56
N ARG A 30 -12.92 6.44 19.56
CA ARG A 30 -12.46 5.68 18.40
C ARG A 30 -12.69 4.18 18.65
N LEU A 31 -13.12 3.44 17.63
CA LEU A 31 -13.24 1.99 17.70
C LEU A 31 -11.90 1.36 17.31
N ILE A 32 -11.17 0.82 18.29
CA ILE A 32 -9.78 0.38 18.14
C ILE A 32 -9.66 -1.14 18.29
N LYS A 33 -8.94 -1.78 17.36
CA LYS A 33 -8.58 -3.20 17.42
C LYS A 33 -7.07 -3.36 17.58
N LEU A 34 -6.64 -4.04 18.66
CA LEU A 34 -5.23 -4.17 19.05
C LEU A 34 -4.55 -5.48 18.59
N SER A 35 -5.34 -6.48 18.19
CA SER A 35 -4.83 -7.68 17.52
C SER A 35 -5.90 -8.31 16.66
N VAL A 36 -5.49 -9.14 15.70
CA VAL A 36 -6.41 -9.87 14.81
C VAL A 36 -7.42 -10.71 15.60
N ASN A 37 -6.99 -11.29 16.73
CA ASN A 37 -7.77 -12.22 17.53
C ASN A 37 -8.63 -11.59 18.64
N GLU A 38 -8.44 -10.30 18.93
CA GLU A 38 -9.20 -9.60 19.98
C GLU A 38 -10.30 -8.71 19.40
N PRO A 39 -11.47 -8.62 20.05
CA PRO A 39 -12.53 -7.72 19.59
C PRO A 39 -12.10 -6.26 19.69
N ALA A 40 -12.64 -5.43 18.80
CA ALA A 40 -12.43 -3.99 18.87
C ALA A 40 -13.15 -3.39 20.09
N LYS A 41 -12.59 -2.30 20.63
CA LYS A 41 -13.14 -1.58 21.78
C LYS A 41 -13.24 -0.09 21.47
N TRP A 42 -14.34 0.54 21.88
CA TRP A 42 -14.43 1.99 21.88
C TRP A 42 -13.50 2.56 22.95
N MET A 43 -12.64 3.48 22.55
CA MET A 43 -11.63 4.10 23.41
C MET A 43 -11.62 5.61 23.18
N SER A 44 -11.50 6.39 24.24
CA SER A 44 -11.13 7.80 24.17
C SER A 44 -9.69 7.98 23.68
N GLU A 45 -9.34 9.18 23.19
CA GLU A 45 -7.96 9.51 22.82
C GLU A 45 -6.99 9.37 24.02
N GLN A 46 -7.47 9.57 25.26
CA GLN A 46 -6.66 9.40 26.47
C GLN A 46 -6.37 7.92 26.77
N GLU A 47 -7.39 7.05 26.69
CA GLU A 47 -7.23 5.60 26.87
C GLU A 47 -6.32 5.00 25.80
N LEU A 48 -6.52 5.41 24.55
CA LEU A 48 -5.66 5.01 23.43
C LEU A 48 -4.22 5.49 23.66
N GLY A 49 -4.02 6.75 24.02
CA GLY A 49 -2.70 7.30 24.31
C GLY A 49 -1.98 6.59 25.47
N GLN A 50 -2.70 6.14 26.50
CA GLN A 50 -2.13 5.38 27.60
C GLN A 50 -1.69 3.97 27.18
N LEU A 51 -2.53 3.25 26.44
CA LEU A 51 -2.20 1.91 25.92
C LEU A 51 -0.94 1.92 25.08
N LEU A 52 -0.77 2.93 24.23
CA LEU A 52 0.36 3.03 23.31
C LEU A 52 1.66 3.42 24.04
N LYS A 53 1.57 4.14 25.16
CA LYS A 53 2.72 4.37 26.06
C LYS A 53 3.15 3.10 26.78
N GLU A 54 2.20 2.29 27.24
CA GLU A 54 2.48 1.08 28.03
C GLU A 54 2.98 -0.08 27.18
N HIS A 55 2.46 -0.23 25.97
CA HIS A 55 2.73 -1.37 25.12
C HIS A 55 3.70 -1.09 23.95
N GLY A 56 4.18 0.16 23.83
CA GLY A 56 4.98 0.60 22.68
C GLY A 56 4.11 0.79 21.43
N PRO A 57 4.71 1.04 20.26
CA PRO A 57 3.98 1.16 19.01
C PRO A 57 3.54 -0.24 18.55
N LEU A 58 2.61 -0.85 19.28
CA LEU A 58 1.76 -1.87 18.69
C LEU A 58 0.92 -1.14 17.66
N GLY A 59 1.01 -1.54 16.39
CA GLY A 59 0.04 -1.14 15.38
C GLY A 59 -1.37 -1.41 15.92
N PHE A 60 -2.33 -0.60 15.53
CA PHE A 60 -3.74 -0.86 15.80
C PHE A 60 -4.55 -0.55 14.56
N LEU A 61 -5.74 -1.13 14.46
CA LEU A 61 -6.67 -0.79 13.40
C LEU A 61 -7.76 0.14 13.96
N ASP A 62 -7.90 1.32 13.38
CA ASP A 62 -9.02 2.23 13.65
C ASP A 62 -10.21 1.87 12.74
N LEU A 63 -11.23 1.26 13.36
CA LEU A 63 -12.47 0.85 12.71
C LEU A 63 -13.61 1.86 12.91
N THR A 64 -13.31 3.09 13.38
CA THR A 64 -14.34 4.09 13.72
C THR A 64 -15.27 4.41 12.54
N LEU A 65 -14.73 4.49 11.32
CA LEU A 65 -15.54 4.75 10.12
C LEU A 65 -16.51 3.59 9.84
N LYS A 66 -16.09 2.37 10.15
CA LYS A 66 -16.91 1.16 9.99
C LYS A 66 -17.96 1.05 11.08
N GLY A 67 -17.60 1.38 12.32
CA GLY A 67 -18.48 1.34 13.49
C GLY A 67 -18.61 -0.05 14.15
N ASP A 68 -18.05 -1.10 13.53
CA ASP A 68 -17.98 -2.45 14.08
C ASP A 68 -16.72 -3.20 13.59
N ASP A 69 -16.41 -4.33 14.24
CA ASP A 69 -15.32 -5.23 13.86
C ASP A 69 -15.79 -6.54 13.22
N SER A 70 -17.06 -6.59 12.80
CA SER A 70 -17.64 -7.77 12.18
C SER A 70 -17.09 -7.95 10.76
N ALA A 71 -16.64 -9.14 10.41
CA ALA A 71 -16.27 -9.42 9.02
C ALA A 71 -17.53 -9.28 8.15
N PRO A 72 -17.51 -8.49 7.06
CA PRO A 72 -18.68 -8.36 6.22
C PRO A 72 -19.10 -9.72 5.68
N THR A 73 -20.41 -9.98 5.64
CA THR A 73 -21.00 -11.16 5.01
C THR A 73 -20.97 -11.01 3.49
N GLN A 74 -19.78 -10.84 2.90
CA GLN A 74 -19.63 -11.05 1.46
C GLN A 74 -19.73 -12.55 1.16
N ASN A 75 -20.34 -12.87 0.02
CA ASN A 75 -20.25 -14.21 -0.54
C ASN A 75 -18.77 -14.50 -0.82
N LYS A 76 -18.12 -15.27 0.04
CA LYS A 76 -16.77 -15.87 -0.15
C LYS A 76 -16.59 -16.63 -1.48
N ALA A 77 -17.66 -16.86 -2.25
CA ALA A 77 -17.59 -17.41 -3.59
C ALA A 77 -17.26 -16.25 -4.57
N LEU A 78 -16.13 -16.14 -5.27
CA LEU A 78 -15.11 -17.09 -5.70
C LEU A 78 -13.86 -16.28 -6.13
N TYR A 79 -13.04 -15.77 -5.20
CA TYR A 79 -11.72 -15.25 -5.60
C TYR A 79 -10.79 -16.46 -5.83
N THR A 80 -10.76 -16.97 -7.06
CA THR A 80 -9.87 -18.06 -7.44
C THR A 80 -8.66 -17.49 -8.16
N TYR A 81 -7.47 -17.85 -7.69
CA TYR A 81 -6.21 -17.48 -8.33
C TYR A 81 -5.68 -18.61 -9.21
N PRO A 82 -4.87 -18.31 -10.24
CA PRO A 82 -4.23 -19.34 -11.05
C PRO A 82 -3.45 -20.34 -10.20
N SER A 83 -3.51 -21.62 -10.58
CA SER A 83 -2.78 -22.71 -9.89
C SER A 83 -1.28 -22.76 -10.24
N GLY A 84 -0.83 -21.89 -11.13
CA GLY A 84 0.52 -21.81 -11.66
C GLY A 84 0.80 -20.45 -12.30
N PRO A 85 2.07 -20.06 -12.44
CA PRO A 85 2.44 -18.91 -13.25
C PRO A 85 2.05 -19.16 -14.72
N LEU A 86 1.35 -18.21 -15.33
CA LEU A 86 0.88 -18.27 -16.71
C LEU A 86 1.70 -17.38 -17.64
N GLN A 87 2.36 -16.34 -17.11
CA GLN A 87 3.01 -15.27 -17.87
C GLN A 87 4.53 -15.20 -17.67
N SER A 88 5.19 -16.32 -17.32
CA SER A 88 6.62 -16.33 -16.93
C SER A 88 7.57 -15.71 -17.93
N THR A 89 7.34 -15.88 -19.22
CA THR A 89 8.17 -15.27 -20.26
C THR A 89 8.08 -13.74 -20.22
N VAL A 90 6.86 -13.21 -20.07
CA VAL A 90 6.59 -11.76 -20.00
C VAL A 90 7.18 -11.17 -18.73
N VAL A 91 6.91 -11.79 -17.58
CA VAL A 91 7.42 -11.38 -16.27
C VAL A 91 8.95 -11.27 -16.29
N ARG A 92 9.65 -12.33 -16.72
CA ARG A 92 11.12 -12.37 -16.73
C ARG A 92 11.73 -11.35 -17.70
N LYS A 93 11.05 -11.01 -18.79
CA LYS A 93 11.51 -9.96 -19.73
C LYS A 93 11.51 -8.55 -19.12
N LEU A 94 10.71 -8.31 -18.07
CA LEU A 94 10.65 -7.01 -17.41
C LEU A 94 11.74 -6.81 -16.36
N PHE A 95 12.29 -7.88 -15.79
CA PHE A 95 13.27 -7.78 -14.69
C PHE A 95 14.55 -7.00 -15.04
N PRO A 96 15.15 -7.13 -16.23
CA PRO A 96 16.31 -6.31 -16.60
C PRO A 96 16.04 -4.79 -16.63
N TYR A 97 14.76 -4.39 -16.66
CA TYR A 97 14.36 -3.00 -16.69
C TYR A 97 14.06 -2.42 -15.31
N LEU A 98 14.00 -3.24 -14.26
CA LEU A 98 13.97 -2.75 -12.88
C LEU A 98 15.23 -1.95 -12.60
N LYS A 99 15.07 -0.73 -12.09
CA LYS A 99 16.16 0.20 -11.78
C LYS A 99 16.32 0.32 -10.28
N LYS A 100 17.12 -0.58 -9.70
CA LYS A 100 17.51 -0.55 -8.28
C LYS A 100 18.02 0.81 -7.84
N ASP A 101 18.94 1.43 -8.60
CA ASP A 101 19.50 2.74 -8.28
C ASP A 101 18.44 3.87 -8.27
N ARG A 102 17.36 3.71 -9.04
CA ARG A 102 16.22 4.64 -9.03
C ARG A 102 15.40 4.47 -7.75
N MET A 103 15.13 3.24 -7.34
CA MET A 103 14.48 2.96 -6.05
C MET A 103 15.33 3.49 -4.89
N GLU A 104 16.65 3.29 -4.93
CA GLU A 104 17.57 3.87 -3.95
C GLU A 104 17.51 5.40 -3.91
N SER A 105 17.55 6.06 -5.08
CA SER A 105 17.46 7.51 -5.17
C SER A 105 16.12 8.04 -4.62
N PHE A 106 15.03 7.33 -4.88
CA PHE A 106 13.72 7.66 -4.34
C PHE A 106 13.70 7.55 -2.81
N VAL A 107 14.15 6.42 -2.24
CA VAL A 107 14.21 6.22 -0.78
C VAL A 107 15.12 7.27 -0.14
N ARG A 108 16.27 7.57 -0.75
CA ARG A 108 17.20 8.61 -0.29
C ARG A 108 16.53 9.97 -0.18
N LYS A 109 15.71 10.32 -1.18
CA LYS A 109 15.03 11.62 -1.18
C LYS A 109 13.85 11.63 -0.22
N MET A 110 13.04 10.58 -0.19
CA MET A 110 11.87 10.48 0.68
C MET A 110 12.24 10.43 2.17
N SER A 111 13.37 9.81 2.50
CA SER A 111 13.91 9.79 3.87
C SER A 111 14.70 11.03 4.25
N SER A 112 14.93 11.96 3.32
CA SER A 112 15.56 13.26 3.63
C SER A 112 14.60 14.27 4.26
N PHE A 113 13.28 14.02 4.17
CA PHE A 113 12.30 14.86 4.86
C PHE A 113 12.41 14.62 6.36
N PRO A 114 12.38 15.67 7.21
CA PRO A 114 12.51 15.50 8.65
C PRO A 114 11.50 14.52 9.24
N SER A 115 10.27 14.53 8.74
CA SER A 115 9.22 13.56 9.06
C SER A 115 8.15 13.62 7.96
N ARG A 116 7.37 12.55 7.81
CA ARG A 116 6.20 12.48 6.92
C ARG A 116 4.90 12.29 7.70
N PHE A 117 4.86 12.65 8.98
CA PHE A 117 3.71 12.44 9.86
C PHE A 117 2.43 13.18 9.42
N SER A 118 1.26 12.54 9.58
CA SER A 118 0.04 12.92 8.87
C SER A 118 -0.83 14.03 9.50
N ARG A 119 -0.54 14.55 10.71
CA ARG A 119 -1.43 15.45 11.52
C ARG A 119 -1.11 16.97 11.61
N HIS A 120 -0.13 17.55 10.89
CA HIS A 120 0.36 18.97 10.92
C HIS A 120 1.44 19.33 11.99
N PHE A 121 2.28 20.40 11.96
CA PHE A 121 2.47 21.60 11.10
C PHE A 121 3.99 22.00 11.02
N THR A 122 4.84 21.17 10.39
CA THR A 122 6.12 21.55 9.70
C THR A 122 6.57 20.48 8.68
N GLY A 123 5.66 19.65 8.16
CA GLY A 123 5.97 18.60 7.18
C GLY A 123 4.90 17.52 7.20
N PRO A 124 3.90 17.64 6.31
CA PRO A 124 3.71 16.64 5.25
C PRO A 124 3.65 17.28 3.86
N GLY A 125 3.27 18.56 3.74
CA GLY A 125 3.06 19.32 2.49
C GLY A 125 4.25 19.41 1.53
N TYR A 126 5.46 19.02 1.94
CA TYR A 126 6.61 18.94 1.03
C TYR A 126 6.88 17.51 0.55
N ALA A 127 6.60 16.51 1.39
CA ALA A 127 6.85 15.12 1.08
C ALA A 127 5.73 14.53 0.22
N ASP A 128 4.48 14.84 0.55
CA ASP A 128 3.32 14.46 -0.26
C ASP A 128 3.35 15.15 -1.63
N ASP A 129 3.59 16.47 -1.69
CA ASP A 129 3.71 17.23 -2.93
C ASP A 129 4.89 16.74 -3.77
N TRP A 130 6.03 16.42 -3.15
CA TRP A 130 7.16 15.81 -3.85
C TRP A 130 6.80 14.43 -4.40
N LEU A 131 6.19 13.55 -3.60
CA LEU A 131 5.75 12.23 -4.05
C LEU A 131 4.77 12.35 -5.23
N ILE A 132 3.82 13.28 -5.15
CA ILE A 132 2.88 13.58 -6.22
C ILE A 132 3.60 14.02 -7.50
N GLN A 133 4.66 14.84 -7.38
CA GLN A 133 5.48 15.26 -8.52
C GLN A 133 6.26 14.08 -9.12
N GLU A 134 6.84 13.21 -8.29
CA GLU A 134 7.53 12.00 -8.76
C GLU A 134 6.56 11.07 -9.52
N ILE A 135 5.37 10.85 -8.99
CA ILE A 135 4.32 10.06 -9.65
C ILE A 135 3.88 10.73 -10.96
N ALA A 136 3.63 12.04 -10.94
CA ALA A 136 3.28 12.80 -12.14
C ALA A 136 4.39 12.74 -13.22
N SER A 137 5.66 12.74 -12.81
CA SER A 137 6.80 12.62 -13.74
C SER A 137 6.81 11.28 -14.48
N VAL A 138 6.39 10.20 -13.80
CA VAL A 138 6.24 8.87 -14.39
C VAL A 138 5.02 8.83 -15.32
N LEU A 139 3.90 9.42 -14.91
CA LEU A 139 2.66 9.43 -15.68
C LEU A 139 2.72 10.31 -16.93
N GLY A 140 3.53 11.37 -16.91
CA GLY A 140 3.58 12.37 -17.99
C GLY A 140 2.20 12.99 -18.24
N ASN A 141 1.82 13.13 -19.51
CA ASN A 141 0.52 13.70 -19.92
C ASN A 141 -0.59 12.65 -20.05
N ARG A 142 -0.44 11.47 -19.43
CA ARG A 142 -1.40 10.37 -19.57
C ARG A 142 -2.75 10.75 -18.95
N GLN A 143 -3.82 10.26 -19.57
CA GLN A 143 -5.19 10.35 -19.07
C GLN A 143 -5.79 8.95 -18.94
N THR A 144 -6.84 8.82 -18.13
CA THR A 144 -7.72 7.64 -18.13
C THR A 144 -8.49 7.56 -19.45
N LYS A 145 -9.15 6.44 -19.72
CA LYS A 145 -10.03 6.24 -20.88
C LYS A 145 -11.18 7.26 -20.92
N GLU A 146 -11.55 7.83 -19.77
CA GLU A 146 -12.56 8.88 -19.64
C GLU A 146 -12.00 10.31 -19.80
N GLY A 147 -10.70 10.46 -20.04
CA GLY A 147 -10.05 11.76 -20.22
C GLY A 147 -9.67 12.47 -18.91
N HIS A 148 -9.76 11.78 -17.77
CA HIS A 148 -9.38 12.32 -16.46
C HIS A 148 -7.90 12.08 -16.15
N SER A 149 -7.36 12.82 -15.17
CA SER A 149 -6.05 12.47 -14.57
C SER A 149 -6.12 11.06 -13.98
N PRO A 150 -5.14 10.17 -14.26
CA PRO A 150 -5.09 8.84 -13.66
C PRO A 150 -4.74 8.91 -12.16
N MET A 151 -4.19 10.03 -11.68
CA MET A 151 -3.88 10.26 -10.27
C MET A 151 -5.00 11.05 -9.57
N ARG A 152 -5.45 10.54 -8.42
CA ARG A 152 -6.39 11.19 -7.49
C ARG A 152 -5.78 11.35 -6.11
N ARG A 153 -6.17 12.42 -5.42
CA ARG A 153 -5.85 12.67 -4.00
C ARG A 153 -7.13 12.54 -3.20
N VAL A 154 -7.15 11.66 -2.20
CA VAL A 154 -8.31 11.43 -1.33
C VAL A 154 -7.97 11.92 0.07
N TYR A 155 -8.77 12.85 0.59
CA TYR A 155 -8.54 13.44 1.90
C TYR A 155 -9.48 12.83 2.95
N SER A 156 -9.02 12.81 4.20
CA SER A 156 -9.85 12.46 5.36
C SER A 156 -11.14 13.29 5.40
N PRO A 157 -12.31 12.68 5.69
CA PRO A 157 -13.53 13.43 5.89
C PRO A 157 -13.42 14.31 7.15
N ASP A 158 -14.09 15.46 7.14
CA ASP A 158 -14.14 16.33 8.31
C ASP A 158 -15.02 15.68 9.40
N LEU A 159 -14.46 15.35 10.56
CA LEU A 159 -15.19 14.78 11.70
C LEU A 159 -15.44 15.87 12.76
N HIS A 160 -16.73 16.19 12.94
CA HIS A 160 -17.36 17.06 13.94
C HIS A 160 -16.95 18.56 13.99
N ALA A 161 -17.70 19.33 13.19
CA ALA A 161 -17.89 20.77 13.30
C ALA A 161 -18.81 21.13 14.48
N GLY A 162 -18.23 21.38 15.66
CA GLY A 162 -18.92 22.00 16.80
C GLY A 162 -18.47 23.42 17.14
N VAL A 163 -17.34 23.88 16.58
CA VAL A 163 -16.67 25.15 16.97
C VAL A 163 -16.12 25.92 15.76
N GLY A 164 -16.68 25.72 14.56
CA GLY A 164 -16.34 26.55 13.38
C GLY A 164 -14.97 26.28 12.74
N ILE A 165 -14.31 25.15 13.01
CA ILE A 165 -13.12 24.67 12.30
C ILE A 165 -13.35 23.21 11.89
N PRO A 166 -13.13 22.80 10.63
CA PRO A 166 -13.18 21.39 10.25
C PRO A 166 -11.99 20.65 10.87
N ARG A 167 -12.24 19.69 11.77
CA ARG A 167 -11.18 18.81 12.30
C ARG A 167 -11.08 17.55 11.43
N ARG A 168 -10.20 17.57 10.44
CA ARG A 168 -9.76 16.33 9.78
C ARG A 168 -8.94 15.50 10.78
N LYS A 169 -9.08 14.16 10.75
CA LYS A 169 -8.25 13.26 11.59
C LYS A 169 -6.76 13.36 11.24
N TYR A 170 -6.46 13.62 9.97
CA TYR A 170 -5.14 13.82 9.38
C TYR A 170 -5.30 14.62 8.08
N THR A 171 -4.22 15.22 7.58
CA THR A 171 -4.31 16.22 6.50
C THR A 171 -3.63 15.82 5.22
N ALA A 172 -2.67 14.91 5.31
CA ALA A 172 -2.02 14.30 4.17
C ALA A 172 -3.05 13.48 3.36
N PRO A 173 -3.09 13.55 2.03
CA PRO A 173 -4.04 12.77 1.23
C PRO A 173 -3.53 11.35 0.97
N THR A 174 -4.40 10.35 0.92
CA THR A 174 -4.07 9.10 0.23
C THR A 174 -3.99 9.37 -1.28
N ILE A 175 -2.90 8.96 -1.92
CA ILE A 175 -2.68 9.16 -3.37
C ILE A 175 -2.98 7.84 -4.08
N ILE A 176 -3.88 7.88 -5.06
CA ILE A 176 -4.29 6.71 -5.84
C ILE A 176 -4.00 6.99 -7.31
N VAL A 177 -3.27 6.09 -7.97
CA VAL A 177 -3.10 6.08 -9.42
C VAL A 177 -3.83 4.90 -10.02
N THR A 178 -4.70 5.17 -11.00
CA THR A 178 -5.47 4.16 -11.72
C THR A 178 -4.93 3.99 -13.15
N LEU A 179 -4.60 2.75 -13.53
CA LEU A 179 -4.37 2.36 -14.91
C LEU A 179 -5.53 1.49 -15.39
N ASP A 180 -6.34 2.03 -16.32
CA ASP A 180 -7.54 1.35 -16.80
C ASP A 180 -7.25 -0.02 -17.43
N GLY A 181 -7.99 -1.02 -16.97
CA GLY A 181 -8.01 -2.35 -17.55
C GLY A 181 -8.78 -2.42 -18.87
N GLU A 182 -8.91 -3.63 -19.41
CA GLU A 182 -9.61 -3.94 -20.65
C GLU A 182 -10.79 -4.88 -20.42
N ASP A 183 -11.83 -4.76 -21.25
CA ASP A 183 -12.98 -5.64 -21.14
C ASP A 183 -12.57 -7.12 -21.35
N PRO A 184 -13.19 -8.07 -20.63
CA PRO A 184 -14.35 -7.88 -19.75
C PRO A 184 -14.03 -7.54 -18.29
N LEU A 185 -12.76 -7.56 -17.87
CA LEU A 185 -12.36 -7.55 -16.45
C LEU A 185 -12.02 -6.17 -15.90
N LYS A 186 -12.12 -5.11 -16.71
CA LYS A 186 -11.78 -3.72 -16.31
C LYS A 186 -12.51 -3.18 -15.07
N LYS A 187 -13.59 -3.82 -14.61
CA LYS A 187 -14.34 -3.41 -13.41
C LYS A 187 -13.78 -4.00 -12.11
N GLU A 188 -12.93 -5.01 -12.23
CA GLU A 188 -12.26 -5.66 -11.10
C GLU A 188 -10.89 -5.02 -10.89
N LEU A 189 -10.56 -4.78 -9.63
CA LEU A 189 -9.35 -4.05 -9.24
C LEU A 189 -8.26 -4.98 -8.73
N ILE A 190 -7.03 -4.75 -9.20
CA ILE A 190 -5.81 -5.24 -8.57
C ILE A 190 -5.09 -4.05 -7.95
N ILE A 191 -4.74 -4.15 -6.67
CA ILE A 191 -4.17 -3.05 -5.90
C ILE A 191 -2.75 -3.40 -5.44
N LEU A 192 -1.81 -2.49 -5.69
CA LEU A 192 -0.52 -2.45 -4.99
C LEU A 192 -0.55 -1.31 -3.98
N GLY A 193 -0.21 -1.60 -2.72
CA GLY A 193 -0.28 -0.64 -1.62
C GLY A 193 1.01 -0.53 -0.81
N ALA A 194 1.29 0.68 -0.35
CA ALA A 194 2.25 1.01 0.70
C ALA A 194 1.83 2.33 1.35
N HIS A 195 2.09 2.55 2.63
CA HIS A 195 1.91 3.87 3.23
C HIS A 195 3.16 4.73 3.03
N TYR A 196 2.96 6.05 3.03
CA TYR A 196 4.04 7.01 2.79
C TYR A 196 4.34 7.91 3.98
N ASP A 197 3.56 7.85 5.06
CA ASP A 197 3.87 8.58 6.27
C ASP A 197 5.03 7.93 7.05
N SER A 198 5.43 8.56 8.16
CA SER A 198 6.44 8.04 9.08
C SER A 198 6.26 8.62 10.47
N ILE A 199 6.68 7.86 11.47
CA ILE A 199 6.70 8.31 12.87
C ILE A 199 8.06 8.08 13.54
N ASN A 200 8.32 8.80 14.64
CA ASN A 200 9.40 8.47 15.56
C ASN A 200 8.87 8.50 17.00
N GLY A 201 8.92 7.34 17.66
CA GLY A 201 8.45 7.11 19.02
C GLY A 201 7.05 6.49 19.10
N PRO A 202 6.66 5.98 20.29
CA PRO A 202 5.34 5.42 20.51
C PRO A 202 4.31 6.55 20.47
N TYR A 203 3.45 6.51 19.46
CA TYR A 203 2.23 7.29 19.24
C TYR A 203 2.05 8.67 19.89
N HIS A 204 1.71 9.59 18.98
CA HIS A 204 0.95 10.82 19.18
C HIS A 204 1.71 11.96 19.88
N PRO A 205 1.53 13.23 19.43
CA PRO A 205 1.87 14.37 20.28
C PRO A 205 1.18 14.13 21.62
N ILE A 206 1.92 14.27 22.72
CA ILE A 206 1.33 14.42 24.05
C ILE A 206 0.21 15.42 23.85
N LEU A 207 -1.05 15.03 24.03
CA LEU A 207 -2.08 16.04 24.17
C LEU A 207 -1.77 16.69 25.52
N ASP A 208 -1.67 18.02 25.56
CA ASP A 208 -1.67 18.67 26.87
C ASP A 208 -3.00 18.39 27.60
N ASP A 209 -3.07 18.78 28.86
CA ASP A 209 -4.26 18.56 29.70
C ASP A 209 -5.53 19.24 29.13
N GLU A 210 -5.39 20.04 28.06
CA GLU A 210 -6.43 20.79 27.36
C GLU A 210 -6.78 20.17 25.99
N GLY A 211 -6.12 19.06 25.61
CA GLY A 211 -6.39 18.34 24.36
C GLY A 211 -5.71 18.95 23.13
N ALA A 212 -4.75 19.85 23.28
CA ALA A 212 -3.96 20.40 22.19
C ALA A 212 -2.71 19.54 21.93
N ALA A 213 -2.38 19.34 20.67
CA ALA A 213 -1.20 18.57 20.26
C ALA A 213 0.09 19.29 20.71
N VAL A 214 0.88 18.67 21.59
CA VAL A 214 2.23 19.13 21.94
C VAL A 214 3.16 18.97 20.74
N THR A 215 3.84 20.06 20.39
CA THR A 215 4.19 20.47 19.02
C THR A 215 5.60 20.10 18.55
N GLU A 216 6.09 18.88 18.74
CA GLU A 216 7.35 18.46 18.09
C GLU A 216 7.23 17.08 17.45
N THR A 217 6.97 17.06 16.13
CA THR A 217 7.21 15.87 15.31
C THR A 217 8.71 15.57 15.37
N LYS A 218 9.08 14.45 16.00
CA LYS A 218 10.46 13.98 16.02
C LYS A 218 10.94 13.66 14.60
N VAL A 219 12.25 13.71 14.40
CA VAL A 219 12.86 13.32 13.12
C VAL A 219 12.56 11.85 12.85
N ALA A 220 11.84 11.56 11.77
CA ALA A 220 11.37 10.24 11.37
C ALA A 220 11.70 10.04 9.89
N PRO A 221 12.97 9.68 9.56
CA PRO A 221 13.37 9.54 8.18
C PRO A 221 12.60 8.41 7.48
N GLY A 222 12.22 7.34 8.19
CA GLY A 222 11.30 6.33 7.68
C GLY A 222 11.78 5.72 6.35
N ALA A 223 13.06 5.37 6.28
CA ALA A 223 13.69 4.91 5.05
C ALA A 223 13.21 3.53 4.68
N ASP A 224 13.25 2.59 5.61
CA ASP A 224 12.67 1.27 5.45
C ASP A 224 11.15 1.33 5.60
N ASP A 225 10.68 2.07 6.61
CA ASP A 225 9.29 2.21 7.00
C ASP A 225 8.70 3.60 6.64
N ASN A 226 7.99 3.76 5.52
CA ASN A 226 7.82 2.78 4.44
C ASN A 226 8.17 3.39 3.07
N ALA A 227 9.29 4.14 3.02
CA ALA A 227 9.78 4.67 1.75
C ALA A 227 10.21 3.54 0.79
N THR A 228 10.62 2.37 1.29
CA THR A 228 10.96 1.21 0.46
C THR A 228 9.76 0.64 -0.30
N GLY A 229 8.61 0.42 0.35
CA GLY A 229 7.38 0.00 -0.30
C GLY A 229 6.90 1.02 -1.34
N CYS A 230 6.94 2.30 -0.99
CA CYS A 230 6.63 3.40 -1.91
C CYS A 230 7.51 3.40 -3.17
N ALA A 231 8.81 3.11 -3.02
CA ALA A 231 9.76 3.03 -4.13
C ALA A 231 9.41 1.90 -5.11
N VAL A 232 9.02 0.74 -4.58
CA VAL A 232 8.60 -0.42 -5.38
C VAL A 232 7.33 -0.10 -6.18
N LEU A 233 6.31 0.49 -5.54
CA LEU A 233 5.09 0.92 -6.23
C LEU A 233 5.40 1.84 -7.42
N LEU A 234 6.23 2.86 -7.19
CA LEU A 234 6.59 3.83 -8.23
C LEU A 234 7.42 3.19 -9.36
N GLU A 235 8.27 2.22 -9.04
CA GLU A 235 9.09 1.51 -10.04
C GLU A 235 8.26 0.56 -10.90
N VAL A 236 7.30 -0.17 -10.31
CA VAL A 236 6.35 -0.99 -11.07
C VAL A 236 5.48 -0.10 -11.96
N LEU A 237 4.94 1.01 -11.44
CA LEU A 237 4.18 1.98 -12.23
C LEU A 237 5.01 2.50 -13.43
N ARG A 238 6.28 2.84 -13.20
CA ARG A 238 7.19 3.30 -14.25
C ARG A 238 7.39 2.26 -15.34
N LEU A 239 7.58 0.99 -14.99
CA LEU A 239 7.72 -0.08 -15.98
C LEU A 239 6.48 -0.21 -16.85
N LEU A 240 5.29 -0.23 -16.23
CA LEU A 240 4.03 -0.36 -16.97
C LEU A 240 3.81 0.81 -17.92
N VAL A 241 4.05 2.03 -17.45
CA VAL A 241 3.89 3.25 -18.26
C VAL A 241 4.93 3.31 -19.39
N GLN A 242 6.20 3.04 -19.08
CA GLN A 242 7.29 3.08 -20.08
C GLN A 242 7.03 2.13 -21.24
N PHE A 243 6.54 0.93 -20.97
CA PHE A 243 6.30 -0.09 -22.00
C PHE A 243 4.86 -0.09 -22.54
N GLY A 244 4.04 0.87 -22.13
CA GLY A 244 2.65 0.99 -22.58
C GLY A 244 1.81 -0.24 -22.27
N ILE A 245 2.12 -0.95 -21.17
CA ILE A 245 1.47 -2.19 -20.79
C ILE A 245 0.00 -1.92 -20.45
N LYS A 246 -0.89 -2.75 -20.99
CA LYS A 246 -2.33 -2.75 -20.70
C LYS A 246 -2.72 -4.13 -20.23
N LEU A 247 -3.48 -4.19 -19.14
CA LEU A 247 -3.91 -5.43 -18.50
C LEU A 247 -5.43 -5.58 -18.62
N LYS A 248 -5.95 -6.78 -18.38
CA LYS A 248 -7.40 -6.99 -18.36
C LYS A 248 -8.05 -6.32 -17.15
N TYR A 249 -7.46 -6.50 -15.98
CA TYR A 249 -7.92 -5.86 -14.75
C TYR A 249 -7.48 -4.40 -14.69
N THR A 250 -8.27 -3.58 -14.00
CA THR A 250 -7.83 -2.21 -13.68
C THR A 250 -6.84 -2.28 -12.53
N LEU A 251 -5.70 -1.61 -12.68
CA LEU A 251 -4.71 -1.52 -11.61
C LEU A 251 -4.89 -0.23 -10.84
N GLU A 252 -4.76 -0.32 -9.52
CA GLU A 252 -4.54 0.85 -8.69
C GLU A 252 -3.25 0.74 -7.88
N PHE A 253 -2.52 1.85 -7.81
CA PHE A 253 -1.36 2.02 -6.94
C PHE A 253 -1.75 3.00 -5.83
N HIS A 254 -1.66 2.56 -4.59
CA HIS A 254 -2.13 3.30 -3.43
C HIS A 254 -0.93 3.66 -2.54
N TRP A 255 -0.68 4.95 -2.40
CA TRP A 255 0.20 5.49 -1.36
C TRP A 255 -0.69 6.01 -0.23
N TYR A 256 -0.81 5.23 0.84
CA TYR A 256 -1.70 5.54 1.95
C TYR A 256 -1.10 6.59 2.88
N ALA A 257 -1.95 7.52 3.32
CA ALA A 257 -1.63 8.43 4.41
C ALA A 257 -2.07 7.81 5.75
N ALA A 258 -1.45 8.26 6.84
CA ALA A 258 -1.92 8.00 8.20
C ALA A 258 -2.05 6.50 8.55
N GLU A 259 -1.12 5.66 8.07
CA GLU A 259 -1.00 4.27 8.51
C GLU A 259 -0.54 4.24 9.97
N GLU A 260 0.47 5.07 10.28
CA GLU A 260 1.11 5.25 11.59
C GLU A 260 0.16 5.81 12.67
N MET A 261 -1.09 6.08 12.27
CA MET A 261 -2.17 6.59 13.08
C MET A 261 -3.31 5.58 13.27
N GLY A 262 -3.07 4.34 12.84
CA GLY A 262 -3.96 3.20 12.90
C GLY A 262 -4.70 2.93 11.59
N ASN A 263 -3.98 2.92 10.47
CA ASN A 263 -4.48 2.59 9.13
C ASN A 263 -5.65 3.50 8.70
N LEU A 264 -5.57 4.79 9.03
CA LEU A 264 -6.67 5.72 8.77
C LEU A 264 -6.88 5.98 7.28
N GLY A 265 -5.81 6.05 6.48
CA GLY A 265 -5.91 6.25 5.04
C GLY A 265 -6.49 5.04 4.33
N SER A 266 -5.88 3.87 4.49
CA SER A 266 -6.38 2.61 3.91
C SER A 266 -7.76 2.23 4.47
N GLY A 267 -8.00 2.43 5.77
CA GLY A 267 -9.30 2.24 6.42
C GLY A 267 -10.41 3.05 5.77
N GLN A 268 -10.15 4.32 5.47
CA GLN A 268 -11.10 5.15 4.73
C GLN A 268 -11.34 4.61 3.31
N ILE A 269 -10.28 4.35 2.55
CA ILE A 269 -10.42 3.91 1.16
C ILE A 269 -11.18 2.57 1.06
N ALA A 270 -10.80 1.59 1.87
CA ALA A 270 -11.43 0.28 1.89
C ALA A 270 -12.92 0.39 2.29
N TYR A 271 -13.24 1.23 3.27
CA TYR A 271 -14.61 1.51 3.67
C TYR A 271 -15.43 2.17 2.55
N ASP A 272 -14.90 3.21 1.90
CA ASP A 272 -15.56 3.90 0.79
C ASP A 272 -15.81 2.94 -0.39
N TYR A 273 -14.84 2.05 -0.66
CA TYR A 273 -14.95 1.06 -1.74
C TYR A 273 -16.06 0.04 -1.44
N PHE A 274 -16.13 -0.42 -0.20
CA PHE A 274 -17.15 -1.38 0.25
C PHE A 274 -18.56 -0.77 0.31
N ARG A 275 -18.72 0.36 1.01
CA ARG A 275 -20.03 0.93 1.32
C ARG A 275 -20.60 1.80 0.22
N GLU A 276 -19.77 2.69 -0.32
CA GLU A 276 -20.27 3.76 -1.20
C GLU A 276 -20.24 3.34 -2.67
N LYS A 277 -19.13 2.73 -3.09
CA LYS A 277 -18.89 2.47 -4.51
C LYS A 277 -19.20 1.04 -4.94
N LYS A 278 -19.28 0.10 -3.99
CA LYS A 278 -19.46 -1.33 -4.25
C LYS A 278 -18.50 -1.84 -5.32
N LEU A 279 -17.22 -1.47 -5.17
CA LEU A 279 -16.17 -1.89 -6.09
C LEU A 279 -15.76 -3.33 -5.78
N GLU A 280 -15.45 -4.07 -6.84
CA GLU A 280 -14.91 -5.43 -6.76
C GLU A 280 -13.38 -5.34 -6.74
N VAL A 281 -12.76 -5.71 -5.62
CA VAL A 281 -11.31 -5.80 -5.49
C VAL A 281 -10.92 -7.26 -5.58
N TYR A 282 -10.28 -7.63 -6.68
CA TYR A 282 -9.86 -8.99 -6.96
C TYR A 282 -8.64 -9.40 -6.14
N ALA A 283 -7.68 -8.49 -5.95
CA ALA A 283 -6.51 -8.73 -5.10
C ALA A 283 -5.86 -7.42 -4.65
N MET A 284 -5.38 -7.39 -3.40
CA MET A 284 -4.53 -6.32 -2.88
C MET A 284 -3.24 -6.90 -2.32
N LEU A 285 -2.10 -6.39 -2.77
CA LEU A 285 -0.78 -6.70 -2.20
C LEU A 285 -0.24 -5.46 -1.49
N ASN A 286 0.00 -5.60 -0.19
CA ASN A 286 0.65 -4.61 0.64
C ASN A 286 2.14 -4.92 0.78
N LEU A 287 2.98 -3.90 0.57
CA LEU A 287 4.42 -3.94 0.78
C LEU A 287 4.77 -2.95 1.89
N ASP A 288 5.20 -3.48 3.02
CA ASP A 288 5.50 -2.66 4.18
C ASP A 288 6.66 -3.22 5.00
N VAL A 289 7.64 -2.35 5.24
CA VAL A 289 8.96 -2.62 5.80
C VAL A 289 9.64 -3.79 5.06
N ILE A 290 10.34 -3.49 3.96
CA ILE A 290 10.83 -4.50 3.01
C ILE A 290 12.34 -4.42 2.76
N GLY A 291 13.04 -3.50 3.42
CA GLY A 291 14.40 -3.09 3.13
C GLY A 291 15.45 -3.67 4.05
N TYR A 292 15.16 -3.95 5.32
CA TYR A 292 16.15 -4.41 6.27
C TYR A 292 16.45 -5.91 6.13
N ARG A 293 17.74 -6.22 6.24
CA ARG A 293 18.26 -7.58 6.06
C ARG A 293 19.32 -7.86 7.12
N SER A 294 18.96 -8.69 8.10
CA SER A 294 19.93 -9.21 9.08
C SER A 294 20.79 -10.33 8.50
N ASP A 295 21.95 -10.59 9.12
CA ASP A 295 22.81 -11.70 8.73
C ASP A 295 22.13 -13.06 8.91
N LYS A 296 21.27 -13.20 9.92
CA LYS A 296 20.51 -14.42 10.22
C LYS A 296 19.50 -14.75 9.12
N HIS A 297 18.89 -13.73 8.54
CA HIS A 297 17.89 -13.85 7.49
C HIS A 297 18.42 -13.36 6.14
N ALA A 298 19.72 -13.58 5.88
CA ALA A 298 20.33 -13.26 4.61
C ALA A 298 19.55 -13.90 3.45
N LYS A 299 19.28 -13.11 2.41
CA LYS A 299 18.51 -13.51 1.22
C LYS A 299 17.15 -14.16 1.57
N THR A 300 16.42 -13.63 2.54
CA THR A 300 15.09 -14.14 2.92
C THR A 300 14.08 -12.99 3.00
N ILE A 301 12.97 -13.11 2.28
CA ILE A 301 11.79 -12.24 2.43
C ILE A 301 10.73 -12.96 3.28
N ALA A 302 9.69 -12.25 3.70
CA ALA A 302 8.61 -12.85 4.46
C ALA A 302 7.22 -12.42 4.02
N TYR A 303 6.25 -13.17 4.54
CA TYR A 303 4.82 -12.93 4.41
C TYR A 303 4.14 -13.14 5.77
N SER A 304 2.96 -12.56 5.95
CA SER A 304 2.07 -12.85 7.07
C SER A 304 0.88 -13.69 6.61
N ASN A 305 0.45 -14.66 7.42
CA ASN A 305 -0.86 -15.30 7.27
C ASN A 305 -1.94 -14.60 8.13
N ASP A 306 -1.53 -13.86 9.15
CA ASP A 306 -2.44 -13.09 10.01
C ASP A 306 -2.93 -11.87 9.24
N GLY A 307 -4.23 -11.57 9.33
CA GLY A 307 -4.81 -10.40 8.65
C GLY A 307 -4.92 -10.52 7.13
N THR A 308 -4.66 -11.69 6.52
CA THR A 308 -4.60 -11.86 5.06
C THR A 308 -5.59 -12.90 4.50
N ASN A 309 -5.87 -12.81 3.20
CA ASN A 309 -6.56 -13.85 2.43
C ASN A 309 -5.60 -15.00 2.07
N GLN A 310 -5.94 -16.21 2.51
CA GLN A 310 -5.05 -17.38 2.42
C GLN A 310 -4.82 -17.85 0.99
N GLU A 311 -5.84 -17.77 0.13
CA GLU A 311 -5.74 -18.15 -1.27
C GLU A 311 -4.79 -17.21 -2.03
N LEU A 312 -4.91 -15.89 -1.80
CA LEU A 312 -4.03 -14.88 -2.40
C LEU A 312 -2.60 -15.01 -1.87
N THR A 313 -2.43 -15.16 -0.56
CA THR A 313 -1.11 -15.38 0.05
C THR A 313 -0.46 -16.64 -0.51
N THR A 314 -1.21 -17.72 -0.71
CA THR A 314 -0.71 -18.96 -1.34
C THR A 314 -0.27 -18.73 -2.79
N PHE A 315 -1.04 -17.98 -3.56
CA PHE A 315 -0.68 -17.61 -4.93
C PHE A 315 0.61 -16.77 -4.96
N LEU A 316 0.73 -15.74 -4.12
CA LEU A 316 1.94 -14.91 -4.05
C LEU A 316 3.18 -15.70 -3.58
N LYS A 317 3.00 -16.66 -2.68
CA LYS A 317 4.07 -17.58 -2.27
C LYS A 317 4.59 -18.42 -3.44
N MET A 318 3.68 -18.84 -4.32
CA MET A 318 4.04 -19.54 -5.56
C MET A 318 4.80 -18.62 -6.52
N LEU A 319 4.34 -17.38 -6.70
CA LEU A 319 5.04 -16.39 -7.52
C LEU A 319 6.44 -16.08 -6.97
N SER A 320 6.58 -15.91 -5.66
CA SER A 320 7.87 -15.72 -5.00
C SER A 320 8.81 -16.88 -5.34
N LYS A 321 8.37 -18.13 -5.18
CA LYS A 321 9.18 -19.31 -5.51
C LYS A 321 9.62 -19.35 -6.98
N GLU A 322 8.80 -18.86 -7.91
CA GLU A 322 9.10 -18.87 -9.34
C GLU A 322 10.06 -17.72 -9.74
N TYR A 323 9.85 -16.52 -9.19
CA TYR A 323 10.41 -15.28 -9.73
C TYR A 323 11.44 -14.59 -8.85
N VAL A 324 11.45 -14.87 -7.56
CA VAL A 324 12.31 -14.24 -6.56
C VAL A 324 13.47 -15.18 -6.24
N GLU A 325 14.70 -14.64 -6.19
CA GLU A 325 15.89 -15.45 -5.85
C GLU A 325 15.94 -15.76 -4.35
N TYR A 326 15.41 -14.86 -3.53
CA TYR A 326 15.45 -14.96 -2.08
C TYR A 326 14.51 -16.06 -1.59
N GLY A 327 14.93 -16.73 -0.51
CA GLY A 327 14.06 -17.62 0.23
C GLY A 327 12.89 -16.86 0.86
N MET A 328 11.92 -17.60 1.36
CA MET A 328 10.72 -17.02 1.96
C MET A 328 10.38 -17.70 3.28
N THR A 329 10.03 -16.92 4.29
CA THR A 329 9.57 -17.39 5.60
C THR A 329 8.24 -16.76 5.99
N GLU A 330 7.52 -17.39 6.90
CA GLU A 330 6.39 -16.74 7.55
C GLU A 330 6.92 -15.84 8.68
N ARG A 331 6.37 -14.62 8.78
CA ARG A 331 6.52 -13.73 9.94
C ARG A 331 5.12 -13.49 10.53
N PRO A 332 4.70 -14.26 11.55
CA PRO A 332 3.39 -14.10 12.17
C PRO A 332 3.22 -12.71 12.78
N CYS A 333 2.08 -12.07 12.52
CA CYS A 333 1.66 -10.82 13.13
C CYS A 333 0.88 -11.13 14.41
N LYS A 334 1.58 -11.62 15.45
CA LYS A 334 0.95 -12.09 16.70
C LYS A 334 0.09 -11.02 17.38
N ALA A 335 0.62 -9.82 17.55
CA ALA A 335 -0.05 -8.62 18.07
C ALA A 335 0.65 -7.37 17.51
N GLY A 336 -0.12 -6.39 17.02
CA GLY A 336 0.39 -5.07 16.65
C GLY A 336 1.26 -4.96 15.39
N CYS A 337 1.22 -5.91 14.45
CA CYS A 337 1.78 -5.73 13.11
C CYS A 337 0.67 -5.43 12.09
N PHE A 338 -0.28 -4.58 12.46
CA PHE A 338 -1.26 -4.11 11.49
C PHE A 338 -0.56 -3.25 10.45
N SER A 339 -1.01 -3.37 9.21
CA SER A 339 -0.64 -2.46 8.13
C SER A 339 -1.83 -2.35 7.19
N ASP A 340 -1.72 -1.61 6.08
CA ASP A 340 -2.87 -1.25 5.25
C ASP A 340 -3.66 -2.45 4.71
N HIS A 341 -3.05 -3.62 4.56
CA HIS A 341 -3.74 -4.86 4.17
C HIS A 341 -4.90 -5.23 5.11
N ASP A 342 -4.78 -4.93 6.41
CA ASP A 342 -5.80 -5.26 7.40
C ASP A 342 -7.09 -4.49 7.15
N ALA A 343 -7.00 -3.22 6.74
CA ALA A 343 -8.18 -2.42 6.40
C ALA A 343 -8.98 -3.04 5.24
N TRP A 344 -8.29 -3.57 4.24
CA TRP A 344 -8.90 -4.27 3.10
C TRP A 344 -9.52 -5.60 3.52
N ASN A 345 -8.79 -6.43 4.25
CA ASN A 345 -9.28 -7.72 4.71
C ASN A 345 -10.49 -7.58 5.64
N GLN A 346 -10.47 -6.57 6.52
CA GLN A 346 -11.57 -6.24 7.44
C GLN A 346 -12.79 -5.63 6.72
N SER A 347 -12.60 -5.13 5.50
CA SER A 347 -13.66 -4.70 4.60
C SER A 347 -14.14 -5.84 3.67
N GLY A 348 -13.59 -7.05 3.83
CA GLY A 348 -13.98 -8.25 3.09
C GLY A 348 -13.23 -8.48 1.78
N TYR A 349 -12.23 -7.67 1.48
CA TYR A 349 -11.45 -7.77 0.23
C TYR A 349 -10.23 -8.67 0.40
N PRO A 350 -9.83 -9.45 -0.63
CA PRO A 350 -8.63 -10.26 -0.57
C PRO A 350 -7.37 -9.38 -0.51
N ALA A 351 -6.67 -9.43 0.62
CA ALA A 351 -5.43 -8.71 0.82
C ALA A 351 -4.32 -9.66 1.30
N ALA A 352 -3.10 -9.45 0.83
CA ALA A 352 -1.90 -10.15 1.25
C ALA A 352 -0.82 -9.16 1.69
N PHE A 353 0.04 -9.62 2.58
CA PHE A 353 1.07 -8.78 3.19
C PHE A 353 2.44 -9.45 3.09
N PHE A 354 3.37 -8.74 2.46
CA PHE A 354 4.76 -9.13 2.30
C PHE A 354 5.67 -8.06 2.90
N THR A 355 6.70 -8.53 3.59
CA THR A 355 7.52 -7.76 4.53
C THR A 355 8.86 -8.46 4.70
N GLU A 356 9.82 -7.84 5.35
CA GLU A 356 11.08 -8.48 5.72
C GLU A 356 10.94 -9.58 6.77
N ALA A 357 11.92 -10.50 6.76
CA ALA A 357 11.91 -11.68 7.63
C ALA A 357 12.20 -11.39 9.10
N GLU A 358 12.90 -10.31 9.37
CA GLU A 358 13.16 -9.81 10.72
C GLU A 358 12.89 -8.31 10.70
N LEU A 359 12.00 -7.86 11.58
CA LEU A 359 11.65 -6.45 11.68
C LEU A 359 12.89 -5.63 12.05
N THR A 360 13.11 -4.54 11.32
CA THR A 360 14.20 -3.62 11.52
C THR A 360 14.18 -3.07 12.96
N PRO A 361 15.30 -3.12 13.69
CA PRO A 361 15.38 -2.58 15.04
C PRO A 361 15.34 -1.04 15.06
N PHE A 362 15.33 -0.41 13.88
CA PHE A 362 15.34 1.03 13.70
C PHE A 362 13.95 1.62 13.44
N ILE A 363 12.92 0.77 13.24
CA ILE A 363 11.55 1.18 12.94
C ILE A 363 11.03 2.21 13.94
N HIS A 364 10.29 3.20 13.46
CA HIS A 364 9.78 4.32 14.27
C HIS A 364 10.86 5.05 15.09
N THR A 365 12.09 5.17 14.56
CA THR A 365 13.16 5.96 15.18
C THR A 365 13.85 6.87 14.16
N GLU A 366 14.65 7.82 14.65
CA GLU A 366 15.53 8.65 13.83
C GLU A 366 16.63 7.85 13.09
N LYS A 367 16.81 6.56 13.44
CA LYS A 367 17.83 5.68 12.86
C LYS A 367 17.31 4.85 11.69
N ASP A 368 16.01 4.86 11.42
CA ASP A 368 15.49 4.26 10.19
C ASP A 368 15.88 5.13 8.99
N THR A 369 17.08 4.88 8.49
CA THR A 369 17.84 5.72 7.56
C THR A 369 18.21 4.92 6.33
N ILE A 370 18.60 5.58 5.24
CA ILE A 370 18.93 4.86 4.00
C ILE A 370 20.08 3.85 4.20
N GLU A 371 20.99 4.11 5.14
CA GLU A 371 22.10 3.22 5.48
C GLU A 371 21.64 1.87 6.06
N THR A 372 20.41 1.77 6.57
CA THR A 372 19.84 0.53 7.11
C THR A 372 19.10 -0.29 6.06
N VAL A 373 18.94 0.23 4.83
CA VAL A 373 18.18 -0.40 3.74
C VAL A 373 19.09 -1.24 2.83
N ASN A 374 18.66 -2.46 2.53
CA ASN A 374 19.28 -3.34 1.57
C ASN A 374 18.56 -3.32 0.21
N PHE A 375 19.08 -2.57 -0.75
CA PHE A 375 18.43 -2.43 -2.06
C PHE A 375 18.44 -3.69 -2.94
N GLU A 376 19.27 -4.70 -2.65
CA GLU A 376 19.12 -6.00 -3.31
C GLU A 376 17.83 -6.69 -2.87
N GLN A 377 17.51 -6.62 -1.57
CA GLN A 377 16.27 -7.15 -1.03
C GLN A 377 15.05 -6.37 -1.55
N VAL A 378 15.09 -5.04 -1.54
CA VAL A 378 14.02 -4.20 -2.12
C VAL A 378 13.76 -4.57 -3.58
N ASN A 379 14.81 -4.87 -4.35
CA ASN A 379 14.67 -5.30 -5.73
C ASN A 379 14.02 -6.69 -5.89
N GLU A 380 14.15 -7.60 -4.92
CA GLU A 380 13.39 -8.85 -4.91
C GLU A 380 11.90 -8.64 -4.67
N PHE A 381 11.52 -7.71 -3.78
CA PHE A 381 10.11 -7.31 -3.63
C PHE A 381 9.58 -6.64 -4.89
N ALA A 382 10.40 -5.86 -5.61
CA ALA A 382 10.02 -5.30 -6.90
C ALA A 382 9.75 -6.39 -7.96
N LYS A 383 10.56 -7.46 -8.00
CA LYS A 383 10.29 -8.63 -8.87
C LYS A 383 8.97 -9.30 -8.51
N LEU A 384 8.69 -9.48 -7.21
CA LEU A 384 7.42 -10.05 -6.75
C LEU A 384 6.23 -9.17 -7.13
N ALA A 385 6.33 -7.86 -6.96
CA ALA A 385 5.28 -6.91 -7.32
C ALA A 385 5.01 -6.87 -8.83
N VAL A 386 6.06 -6.92 -9.68
CA VAL A 386 5.91 -7.09 -11.13
C VAL A 386 5.22 -8.42 -11.44
N ALA A 387 5.65 -9.53 -10.84
CA ALA A 387 5.05 -10.84 -11.07
C ALA A 387 3.55 -10.84 -10.69
N PHE A 388 3.21 -10.30 -9.52
CA PHE A 388 1.83 -10.16 -9.04
C PHE A 388 0.94 -9.44 -10.06
N VAL A 389 1.38 -8.25 -10.50
CA VAL A 389 0.60 -7.44 -11.44
C VAL A 389 0.45 -8.11 -12.80
N ILE A 390 1.52 -8.69 -13.34
CA ILE A 390 1.54 -9.23 -14.71
C ILE A 390 0.81 -10.57 -14.79
N GLU A 391 0.97 -11.43 -13.78
CA GLU A 391 0.30 -12.74 -13.73
C GLU A 391 -1.21 -12.59 -13.54
N LEU A 392 -1.64 -11.76 -12.58
CA LEU A 392 -3.07 -11.51 -12.39
C LEU A 392 -3.65 -10.64 -13.51
N GLY A 393 -2.86 -9.73 -14.09
CA GLY A 393 -3.27 -8.88 -15.20
C GLY A 393 -3.51 -9.62 -16.53
N GLU A 394 -3.16 -10.90 -16.61
CA GLU A 394 -3.25 -11.78 -17.78
C GLU A 394 -2.59 -11.20 -19.05
N LEU A 395 -1.40 -10.61 -18.91
CA LEU A 395 -0.66 -10.01 -20.03
C LEU A 395 0.02 -11.08 -20.88
N SER A 396 -0.48 -11.32 -22.09
CA SER A 396 0.11 -12.31 -23.00
C SER A 396 1.37 -11.81 -23.73
N GLU A 397 1.47 -10.52 -24.04
CA GLU A 397 2.61 -9.94 -24.79
C GLU A 397 2.88 -8.49 -24.37
N ILE A 398 4.14 -8.04 -24.47
CA ILE A 398 4.51 -6.65 -24.15
C ILE A 398 4.48 -5.82 -25.45
N PRO A 399 3.72 -4.72 -25.52
CA PRO A 399 3.50 -3.97 -26.77
C PRO A 399 4.77 -3.47 -27.46
N SER A 400 5.82 -3.15 -26.71
CA SER A 400 7.13 -2.82 -27.28
C SER A 400 8.23 -2.92 -26.22
N ILE A 401 9.08 -3.93 -26.29
CA ILE A 401 10.39 -3.90 -25.61
C ILE A 401 11.44 -3.63 -26.68
N PRO A 402 12.20 -2.52 -26.63
CA PRO A 402 13.43 -2.45 -27.39
C PRO A 402 14.37 -3.53 -26.86
N ASP A 403 14.84 -4.44 -27.72
CA ASP A 403 15.79 -5.48 -27.34
C ASP A 403 16.98 -4.86 -26.59
N PRO A 404 17.28 -5.29 -25.34
CA PRO A 404 18.30 -4.64 -24.54
C PRO A 404 19.67 -4.66 -25.23
N GLU A 405 19.98 -5.70 -26.01
CA GLU A 405 21.20 -5.78 -26.83
C GLU A 405 21.17 -4.79 -28.01
N ALA A 406 20.01 -4.61 -28.66
CA ALA A 406 19.84 -3.63 -29.73
C ALA A 406 19.96 -2.18 -29.21
N SER A 407 19.56 -1.94 -27.97
CA SER A 407 19.69 -0.62 -27.32
C SER A 407 21.16 -0.26 -27.08
N LEU A 408 21.99 -1.22 -26.65
CA LEU A 408 23.44 -1.06 -26.47
C LEU A 408 24.16 -0.89 -27.81
N ALA A 409 23.78 -1.67 -28.83
CA ALA A 409 24.32 -1.53 -30.18
C ALA A 409 23.96 -0.17 -30.81
N SER A 410 22.77 0.36 -30.52
CA SER A 410 22.35 1.69 -31.01
C SER A 410 23.10 2.85 -30.32
N SER A 411 23.45 2.71 -29.03
CA SER A 411 24.20 3.74 -28.30
C SER A 411 25.67 3.75 -28.72
N LEU A 412 26.26 2.57 -28.97
CA LEU A 412 27.61 2.41 -29.52
C LEU A 412 27.70 2.89 -30.97
N SER A 413 26.66 2.69 -31.79
CA SER A 413 26.67 3.22 -33.15
C SER A 413 26.52 4.74 -33.16
N LYS A 414 25.64 5.32 -32.33
CA LYS A 414 25.50 6.79 -32.20
C LYS A 414 26.77 7.48 -31.70
N SER A 415 27.51 6.87 -30.77
CA SER A 415 28.80 7.39 -30.34
C SER A 415 29.87 7.25 -31.44
N ALA A 416 29.91 6.14 -32.17
CA ALA A 416 30.80 5.99 -33.33
C ALA A 416 30.53 7.01 -34.46
N TRP A 417 29.27 7.36 -34.71
CA TRP A 417 28.90 8.43 -35.64
C TRP A 417 29.36 9.82 -35.18
N LEU A 418 29.25 10.12 -33.88
CA LEU A 418 29.72 11.38 -33.31
C LEU A 418 31.25 11.53 -33.41
N TRP A 419 32.00 10.46 -33.17
CA TRP A 419 33.47 10.46 -33.34
C TRP A 419 33.88 10.62 -34.81
N THR A 420 33.17 9.97 -35.74
CA THR A 420 33.48 10.06 -37.18
C THR A 420 33.12 11.45 -37.75
N ALA A 421 32.02 12.05 -37.28
CA ALA A 421 31.62 13.41 -37.66
C ALA A 421 32.59 14.48 -37.11
N MET A 422 33.12 14.30 -35.89
CA MET A 422 34.16 15.18 -35.34
C MET A 422 35.48 15.10 -36.12
N TRP A 423 35.84 13.92 -36.64
CA TRP A 423 37.05 13.75 -37.45
C TRP A 423 36.92 14.42 -38.83
N LEU A 424 35.74 14.34 -39.45
CA LEU A 424 35.46 14.97 -40.75
C LEU A 424 35.33 16.51 -40.67
N LEU A 425 34.93 17.05 -39.52
CA LEU A 425 34.81 18.50 -39.30
C LEU A 425 36.10 19.15 -38.73
N GLY A 426 37.03 18.37 -38.18
CA GLY A 426 38.30 18.85 -37.62
C GLY A 426 39.51 18.80 -38.57
N GLY A 427 39.37 18.21 -39.76
CA GLY A 427 40.48 17.91 -40.67
C GLY A 427 40.98 19.05 -41.57
N ALA A 428 40.42 20.27 -41.48
CA ALA A 428 40.76 21.38 -42.37
C ALA A 428 41.26 22.63 -41.63
N SER A 429 42.36 22.52 -40.88
CA SER A 429 43.17 23.68 -40.49
C SER A 429 44.52 23.26 -39.88
N ALA A 430 45.45 22.76 -40.70
CA ALA A 430 46.88 22.75 -40.36
C ALA A 430 47.75 22.48 -41.60
N ALA A 431 47.84 23.47 -42.49
CA ALA A 431 48.95 23.59 -43.44
C ALA A 431 49.06 25.06 -43.88
N GLY A 432 49.94 25.82 -43.23
CA GLY A 432 50.17 27.22 -43.57
C GLY A 432 50.90 28.03 -42.50
N MET A 433 52.14 27.64 -42.17
CA MET A 433 53.29 28.52 -41.93
C MET A 433 54.57 27.69 -41.83
#